data_AF-A0A2H3EJA4-F1
#
_entry.id   AF-A0A2H3EJA4-F1
#
_cell.length_a   1.000
_cell.length_b   1.000
_cell.length_c   1.000
_cell.angle_alpha   90.00
_cell.angle_beta   90.00
_cell.angle_gamma   90.00
#
_symmetry.space_group_name_H-M   'P 1'
#
loop_
_entity.id
_entity.type
_entity.pdbx_description
1 polymer ?
#
loop_
_entity_poly.entity_id
_entity_poly.type
_entity_poly.pdbx_seq_one_letter_code
_entity_poly.pdbx_strand_id
1 'polypeptide(L)'
;MANGVIERVEYLSLPEVTISAFTETGQDESSIIVPLQQTYTGRKPVITSRLADTPCATLGTQGLLDQLNATLGTSYSLGNPFISSLLEDCITNKYDFGVAYGCLRGIWYINDWSTIRDILYRREEEDREERRKALVGNRIVNTWLPPRRAWDLYSNRVVPYWTTNIDKSFHLWPQRPRPISHAWMDEKDRVAVSTPINNYEWPVPIPKDVDLNLIRIEMLNLGAEYVWLDVLCLRQVGGPGEDMRADEWKLDVPTIGAVYKNCKVVCYMSGLGRPLTVKEGDLESDRSWFRRAWTLQEAGEDLRVIAGDTGWTTSCRV
;
A
#
# COMPACT_ATOMS: atom_id res chain seq x y z
N MET A 1 4.33 -12.84 25.20
CA MET A 1 4.78 -13.72 24.10
C MET A 1 5.08 -12.83 22.91
N ALA A 2 6.30 -12.89 22.39
CA ALA A 2 6.80 -11.95 21.40
C ALA A 2 6.05 -12.12 20.07
N ASN A 3 5.32 -11.08 19.66
CA ASN A 3 4.72 -10.98 18.34
C ASN A 3 5.83 -10.69 17.32
N GLY A 4 6.55 -11.74 16.92
CA GLY A 4 7.54 -11.67 15.85
C GLY A 4 6.83 -11.54 14.51
N VAL A 5 6.73 -10.31 14.00
CA VAL A 5 6.75 -10.12 12.55
C VAL A 5 7.99 -10.85 12.07
N ILE A 6 7.88 -11.81 11.15
CA ILE A 6 9.05 -12.42 10.51
C ILE A 6 9.66 -11.31 9.67
N GLU A 7 10.53 -10.51 10.28
CA GLU A 7 11.33 -9.55 9.57
C GLU A 7 12.29 -10.33 8.67
N ARG A 8 12.38 -9.93 7.40
CA ARG A 8 13.45 -10.42 6.54
C ARG A 8 14.77 -10.16 7.23
N VAL A 9 15.53 -11.22 7.48
CA VAL A 9 16.82 -11.16 8.18
C VAL A 9 17.76 -10.19 7.47
N GLU A 10 17.63 -10.09 6.14
CA GLU A 10 18.38 -9.17 5.28
C GLU A 10 18.14 -7.69 5.63
N TYR A 11 16.95 -7.32 6.14
CA TYR A 11 16.64 -5.93 6.49
C TYR A 11 17.30 -5.48 7.80
N LEU A 12 17.72 -6.41 8.66
CA LEU A 12 18.35 -6.07 9.94
C LEU A 12 19.71 -5.39 9.75
N SER A 13 20.40 -5.70 8.65
CA SER A 13 21.72 -5.16 8.31
C SER A 13 21.68 -3.86 7.49
N LEU A 14 20.49 -3.40 7.08
CA LEU A 14 20.36 -2.19 6.27
C LEU A 14 20.58 -0.91 7.10
N PRO A 15 21.07 0.17 6.47
CA PRO A 15 21.19 1.47 7.12
C PRO A 15 19.81 2.01 7.53
N GLU A 16 19.79 2.86 8.56
CA GLU A 16 18.58 3.58 8.91
C GLU A 16 18.25 4.63 7.84
N VAL A 17 16.98 4.68 7.47
CA VAL A 17 16.41 5.68 6.57
C VAL A 17 15.41 6.51 7.36
N THR A 18 15.37 7.80 7.06
CA THR A 18 14.35 8.72 7.58
C THR A 18 13.57 9.32 6.43
N ILE A 19 12.24 9.29 6.52
CA ILE A 19 11.35 10.11 5.69
C ILE A 19 10.52 11.00 6.60
N SER A 20 10.30 12.24 6.21
CA SER A 20 9.58 13.22 7.02
C SER A 20 8.52 13.95 6.21
N ALA A 21 7.55 14.55 6.91
CA ALA A 21 6.53 15.40 6.31
C ALA A 21 7.18 16.49 5.44
N PHE A 22 8.27 17.12 5.90
CA PHE A 22 8.95 18.14 5.11
C PHE A 22 9.52 17.59 3.80
N THR A 23 10.21 16.44 3.86
CA THR A 23 10.82 15.85 2.66
C THR A 23 9.80 15.30 1.65
N GLU A 24 8.62 14.89 2.13
CA GLU A 24 7.60 14.22 1.32
C GLU A 24 6.48 15.16 0.84
N THR A 25 6.17 16.23 1.59
CA THR A 25 5.06 17.16 1.29
C THR A 25 5.47 18.64 1.33
N GLY A 26 6.68 18.96 1.81
CA GLY A 26 7.13 20.34 2.01
C GLY A 26 6.54 21.01 3.25
N GLN A 27 5.72 20.31 4.05
CA GLN A 27 5.14 20.83 5.28
C GLN A 27 6.09 20.63 6.46
N ASP A 28 6.23 21.66 7.29
CA ASP A 28 7.03 21.58 8.53
C ASP A 28 6.42 20.56 9.50
N GLU A 29 7.24 19.68 10.07
CA GLU A 29 6.79 18.62 10.97
C GLU A 29 6.03 19.18 12.19
N SER A 30 6.41 20.36 12.69
CA SER A 30 5.75 21.00 13.84
C SER A 30 4.32 21.47 13.52
N SER A 31 3.99 21.63 12.24
CA SER A 31 2.63 21.96 11.79
C SER A 31 1.71 20.73 11.71
N ILE A 32 2.27 19.52 11.71
CA ILE A 32 1.52 18.27 11.63
C ILE A 32 1.05 17.87 13.04
N ILE A 33 -0.26 17.91 13.26
CA ILE A 33 -0.88 17.69 14.57
C ILE A 33 -0.78 16.21 15.01
N VAL A 34 -0.76 15.27 14.06
CA VAL A 34 -0.66 13.83 14.34
C VAL A 34 0.82 13.44 14.41
N PRO A 35 1.38 13.09 15.58
CA PRO A 35 2.82 12.85 15.72
C PRO A 35 3.34 11.72 14.82
N LEU A 36 2.53 10.65 14.63
CA LEU A 36 2.91 9.53 13.77
C LEU A 36 2.95 9.88 12.28
N GLN A 37 2.42 11.04 11.86
CA GLN A 37 2.52 11.54 10.47
C GLN A 37 3.76 12.42 10.25
N GLN A 38 4.48 12.81 11.30
CA GLN A 38 5.59 13.77 11.20
C GLN A 38 6.83 13.19 10.55
N THR A 39 7.30 12.04 11.03
CA THR A 39 8.56 11.44 10.60
C THR A 39 8.54 9.94 10.87
N TYR A 40 9.13 9.17 9.96
CA TYR A 40 9.45 7.77 10.14
C TYR A 40 10.96 7.59 10.08
N THR A 41 11.53 6.89 11.06
CA THR A 41 12.93 6.47 11.05
C THR A 41 13.00 4.96 11.34
N GLY A 42 13.72 4.23 10.49
CA GLY A 42 13.91 2.80 10.69
C GLY A 42 14.84 2.18 9.65
N ARG A 43 15.16 0.89 9.84
CA ARG A 43 16.03 0.12 8.93
C ARG A 43 15.30 -0.56 7.77
N LYS A 44 13.98 -0.39 7.69
CA LYS A 44 13.24 -0.92 6.54
C LYS A 44 13.67 -0.14 5.30
N PRO A 45 13.79 -0.80 4.13
CA PRO A 45 14.29 -0.16 2.92
C PRO A 45 13.19 0.68 2.27
N VAL A 46 12.77 1.73 2.96
CA VAL A 46 11.78 2.70 2.51
C VAL A 46 12.48 3.71 1.60
N ILE A 47 11.95 3.97 0.41
CA ILE A 47 12.47 5.00 -0.49
C ILE A 47 11.64 6.29 -0.39
N THR A 48 12.25 7.44 -0.66
CA THR A 48 11.49 8.72 -0.68
C THR A 48 10.51 8.74 -1.86
N SER A 49 9.44 9.52 -1.77
CA SER A 49 8.54 9.77 -2.93
C SER A 49 9.33 10.30 -4.13
N ARG A 50 10.26 11.23 -3.91
CA ARG A 50 11.13 11.76 -4.96
C ARG A 50 11.93 10.68 -5.70
N LEU A 51 12.49 9.71 -4.97
CA LEU A 51 13.20 8.60 -5.61
C LEU A 51 12.22 7.68 -6.33
N ALA A 52 11.09 7.33 -5.71
CA ALA A 52 10.05 6.51 -6.31
C ALA A 52 9.55 7.09 -7.64
N ASP A 53 9.34 8.40 -7.70
CA ASP A 53 8.83 9.14 -8.85
C ASP A 53 9.85 9.30 -9.99
N THR A 54 11.10 8.88 -9.78
CA THR A 54 12.15 9.00 -10.81
C THR A 54 11.90 8.00 -11.94
N PRO A 55 11.71 8.43 -13.20
CA PRO A 55 11.53 7.50 -14.32
C PRO A 55 12.74 6.58 -14.50
N CYS A 56 12.51 5.29 -14.69
CA CYS A 56 13.57 4.31 -14.91
C CYS A 56 14.47 4.68 -16.11
N ALA A 57 13.86 5.25 -17.16
CA ALA A 57 14.58 5.69 -18.35
C ALA A 57 15.63 6.78 -18.07
N THR A 58 15.41 7.63 -17.07
CA THR A 58 16.37 8.69 -16.69
C THR A 58 17.60 8.13 -15.98
N LEU A 59 17.44 7.01 -15.26
CA LEU A 59 18.51 6.33 -14.54
C LEU A 59 19.35 5.43 -15.47
N GLY A 60 18.71 4.84 -16.49
CA GLY A 60 19.31 3.77 -17.28
C GLY A 60 19.52 2.48 -16.47
N THR A 61 19.95 1.41 -17.12
CA THR A 61 20.11 0.10 -16.46
C THR A 61 21.14 0.14 -15.32
N GLN A 62 22.25 0.85 -15.52
CA GLN A 62 23.27 1.01 -14.48
C GLN A 62 22.75 1.81 -13.29
N GLY A 63 22.11 2.97 -13.53
CA GLY A 63 21.57 3.79 -12.44
C GLY A 63 20.47 3.09 -11.66
N LEU A 64 19.63 2.29 -12.33
CA LEU A 64 18.63 1.44 -11.66
C LEU A 64 19.29 0.41 -10.73
N LEU A 65 20.29 -0.31 -11.24
CA LEU A 65 21.01 -1.30 -10.46
C LEU A 65 21.70 -0.67 -9.25
N ASP A 66 22.32 0.50 -9.44
CA ASP A 66 23.01 1.23 -8.38
C ASP A 66 22.04 1.64 -7.27
N GLN A 67 20.86 2.16 -7.62
CA GLN A 67 19.83 2.52 -6.64
C GLN A 67 19.26 1.31 -5.91
N LEU A 68 19.03 0.19 -6.61
CA LEU A 68 18.58 -1.07 -6.01
C LEU A 68 19.62 -1.64 -5.04
N ASN A 69 20.88 -1.70 -5.47
CA ASN A 69 22.01 -2.13 -4.64
C ASN A 69 22.19 -1.24 -3.40
N ALA A 70 22.13 0.08 -3.57
CA ALA A 70 22.26 1.02 -2.46
C ALA A 70 21.11 0.88 -1.45
N THR A 71 19.87 0.73 -1.94
CA THR A 71 18.67 0.63 -1.09
C THR A 71 18.59 -0.72 -0.37
N LEU A 72 19.02 -1.80 -1.02
CA LEU A 72 18.90 -3.18 -0.52
C LEU A 72 20.22 -3.75 0.01
N GLY A 73 21.28 -2.94 0.10
CA GLY A 73 22.57 -3.36 0.65
C GLY A 73 23.23 -4.51 -0.13
N THR A 74 22.97 -4.61 -1.44
CA THR A 74 23.55 -5.64 -2.31
C THR A 74 24.63 -5.07 -3.21
N SER A 75 25.36 -5.95 -3.91
CA SER A 75 26.43 -5.58 -4.84
C SER A 75 26.33 -6.36 -6.15
N TYR A 76 25.12 -6.56 -6.67
CA TYR A 76 24.91 -7.23 -7.95
C TYR A 76 25.52 -6.41 -9.09
N SER A 77 25.83 -7.07 -10.21
CA SER A 77 26.43 -6.44 -11.39
C SER A 77 25.62 -6.73 -12.65
N LEU A 78 25.70 -5.82 -13.63
CA LEU A 78 25.12 -6.02 -14.96
C LEU A 78 25.82 -7.12 -15.77
N GLY A 79 26.92 -7.70 -15.25
CA GLY A 79 27.52 -8.91 -15.83
C GLY A 79 26.58 -10.12 -15.81
N ASN A 80 25.54 -10.09 -14.97
CA ASN A 80 24.46 -11.07 -15.02
C ASN A 80 23.42 -10.66 -16.09
N PRO A 81 23.29 -11.42 -17.19
CA PRO A 81 22.39 -11.07 -18.30
C PRO A 81 20.92 -11.09 -17.89
N PHE A 82 20.54 -11.89 -16.89
CA PHE A 82 19.17 -11.95 -16.39
C PHE A 82 18.79 -10.66 -15.64
N ILE A 83 19.72 -10.10 -14.85
CA ILE A 83 19.53 -8.81 -14.18
C ILE A 83 19.45 -7.70 -15.22
N SER A 84 20.39 -7.64 -16.18
CA SER A 84 20.40 -6.60 -17.21
C SER A 84 19.07 -6.53 -17.95
N SER A 85 18.60 -7.68 -18.44
CA SER A 85 17.38 -7.71 -19.23
C SER A 85 16.12 -7.44 -18.39
N LEU A 86 16.09 -7.78 -17.10
CA LEU A 86 14.98 -7.41 -16.21
C LEU A 86 14.92 -5.88 -15.98
N LEU A 87 16.07 -5.22 -15.85
CA LEU A 87 16.13 -3.77 -15.72
C LEU A 87 15.78 -3.05 -17.04
N GLU A 88 16.17 -3.63 -18.18
CA GLU A 88 15.75 -3.18 -19.51
C GLU A 88 14.22 -3.29 -19.70
N ASP A 89 13.60 -4.36 -19.20
CA ASP A 89 12.14 -4.52 -19.22
C ASP A 89 11.46 -3.40 -18.41
N CYS A 90 12.01 -3.01 -17.25
CA CYS A 90 11.46 -1.89 -16.46
C CYS A 90 11.48 -0.56 -17.24
N ILE A 91 12.57 -0.29 -17.95
CA ILE A 91 12.71 0.91 -18.79
C ILE A 91 11.74 0.86 -19.97
N THR A 92 11.66 -0.29 -20.64
CA THR A 92 10.81 -0.49 -21.82
C THR A 92 9.32 -0.32 -21.47
N ASN A 93 8.91 -0.82 -20.31
CA ASN A 93 7.56 -0.65 -19.78
C ASN A 93 7.30 0.74 -19.18
N LYS A 94 8.27 1.67 -19.28
CA LYS A 94 8.17 3.05 -18.80
C LYS A 94 7.86 3.16 -17.31
N TYR A 95 8.37 2.22 -16.51
CA TYR A 95 8.20 2.28 -15.07
C TYR A 95 8.96 3.45 -14.48
N ASP A 96 8.45 3.99 -13.38
CA ASP A 96 9.26 4.74 -12.45
C ASP A 96 10.02 3.80 -11.51
N PHE A 97 10.96 4.34 -10.75
CA PHE A 97 11.78 3.56 -9.84
C PHE A 97 10.92 2.91 -8.75
N GLY A 98 9.86 3.56 -8.28
CA GLY A 98 8.94 3.01 -7.29
C GLY A 98 8.29 1.70 -7.75
N VAL A 99 7.77 1.66 -8.97
CA VAL A 99 7.13 0.47 -9.53
C VAL A 99 8.16 -0.64 -9.71
N ALA A 100 9.32 -0.34 -10.29
CA ALA A 100 10.40 -1.31 -10.45
C ALA A 100 10.86 -1.85 -9.08
N TYR A 101 11.09 -0.95 -8.11
CA TYR A 101 11.51 -1.30 -6.76
C TYR A 101 10.48 -2.16 -6.03
N GLY A 102 9.19 -1.81 -6.07
CA GLY A 102 8.12 -2.57 -5.42
C GLY A 102 7.99 -3.99 -5.99
N CYS A 103 8.06 -4.14 -7.33
CA CYS A 103 7.98 -5.44 -8.00
C CYS A 103 9.21 -6.31 -7.75
N LEU A 104 10.41 -5.71 -7.72
CA LEU A 104 11.67 -6.44 -7.64
C LEU A 104 12.14 -6.71 -6.22
N ARG A 105 11.84 -5.83 -5.25
CA ARG A 105 12.29 -5.98 -3.84
C ARG A 105 11.93 -7.34 -3.27
N GLY A 106 10.72 -7.82 -3.58
CA GLY A 106 10.21 -9.08 -3.07
C GLY A 106 11.12 -10.28 -3.39
N ILE A 107 11.75 -10.26 -4.56
CA ILE A 107 12.53 -11.35 -5.15
C ILE A 107 14.03 -11.04 -5.25
N TRP A 108 14.45 -9.85 -4.82
CA TRP A 108 15.81 -9.34 -5.04
C TRP A 108 16.91 -10.20 -4.42
N TYR A 109 16.63 -10.85 -3.29
CA TYR A 109 17.59 -11.72 -2.59
C TYR A 109 17.55 -13.18 -3.07
N ILE A 110 16.77 -13.51 -4.11
CA ILE A 110 16.74 -14.86 -4.66
C ILE A 110 18.07 -15.11 -5.41
N ASN A 111 18.76 -16.19 -5.05
CA ASN A 111 20.08 -16.51 -5.60
C ASN A 111 20.06 -16.90 -7.09
N ASP A 112 18.93 -17.41 -7.58
CA ASP A 112 18.79 -17.86 -8.97
C ASP A 112 18.00 -16.85 -9.81
N TRP A 113 18.73 -15.94 -10.46
CA TRP A 113 18.16 -14.95 -11.36
C TRP A 113 17.58 -15.53 -12.66
N SER A 114 17.97 -16.75 -13.03
CA SER A 114 17.52 -17.37 -14.28
C SER A 114 16.04 -17.75 -14.25
N THR A 115 15.50 -18.03 -13.06
CA THR A 115 14.11 -18.49 -12.87
C THR A 115 13.14 -17.38 -12.48
N ILE A 116 13.63 -16.16 -12.23
CA ILE A 116 12.80 -15.05 -11.72
C ILE A 116 11.65 -14.68 -12.66
N ARG A 117 11.90 -14.60 -13.97
CA ARG A 117 10.86 -14.25 -14.94
C ARG A 117 9.75 -15.30 -14.98
N ASP A 118 10.12 -16.57 -14.98
CA ASP A 118 9.16 -17.68 -14.95
C ASP A 118 8.32 -17.65 -13.66
N ILE A 119 8.95 -17.31 -12.53
CA ILE A 119 8.26 -17.15 -11.25
C ILE A 119 7.23 -16.00 -11.32
N LEU A 120 7.61 -14.84 -11.85
CA LEU A 120 6.71 -13.69 -11.98
C LEU A 120 5.53 -14.01 -12.92
N TYR A 121 5.82 -14.56 -14.09
CA TYR A 121 4.80 -14.97 -15.07
C TYR A 121 3.82 -15.97 -14.47
N ARG A 122 4.33 -17.01 -13.79
CA ARG A 122 3.48 -18.01 -13.13
C ARG A 122 2.59 -17.38 -12.07
N ARG A 123 3.12 -16.46 -11.24
CA ARG A 123 2.34 -15.80 -10.18
C ARG A 123 1.21 -14.95 -10.73
N GLU A 124 1.48 -14.21 -11.80
CA GLU A 124 0.47 -13.39 -12.49
C GLU A 124 -0.65 -14.28 -13.06
N GLU A 125 -0.28 -15.36 -13.76
CA GLU A 125 -1.26 -16.25 -14.37
C GLU A 125 -2.09 -17.01 -13.32
N GLU A 126 -1.47 -17.41 -12.21
CA GLU A 126 -2.18 -18.01 -11.07
C GLU A 126 -3.20 -17.03 -10.46
N ASP A 127 -2.86 -15.75 -10.24
CA ASP A 127 -3.82 -14.75 -9.74
C ASP A 127 -4.97 -14.53 -10.74
N ARG A 128 -4.65 -14.43 -12.03
CA ARG A 128 -5.66 -14.29 -13.09
C ARG A 128 -6.62 -15.48 -13.12
N GLU A 129 -6.08 -16.69 -13.02
CA GLU A 129 -6.85 -17.93 -13.06
C GLU A 129 -7.71 -18.12 -11.79
N GLU A 130 -7.19 -17.78 -10.61
CA GLU A 130 -7.97 -17.78 -9.36
C GLU A 130 -9.17 -16.84 -9.44
N ARG A 131 -8.96 -15.62 -9.94
CA ARG A 131 -10.03 -14.62 -10.12
C ARG A 131 -11.06 -15.06 -11.16
N ARG A 132 -10.61 -15.68 -12.25
CA ARG A 132 -11.51 -16.26 -13.27
C ARG A 132 -12.36 -17.39 -12.69
N LYS A 133 -11.76 -18.29 -11.90
CA LYS A 133 -12.46 -19.40 -11.23
C LYS A 133 -13.43 -18.93 -10.15
N ALA A 134 -13.15 -17.80 -9.51
CA ALA A 134 -14.01 -17.25 -8.46
C ALA A 134 -15.38 -16.77 -8.97
N LEU A 135 -15.53 -16.52 -10.28
CA LEU A 135 -16.77 -16.07 -10.90
C LEU A 135 -17.29 -17.11 -11.91
N VAL A 136 -18.42 -17.76 -11.58
CA VAL A 136 -19.10 -18.71 -12.48
C VAL A 136 -20.42 -18.10 -12.93
N GLY A 137 -20.47 -17.66 -14.19
CA GLY A 137 -21.58 -16.84 -14.69
C GLY A 137 -21.67 -15.53 -13.91
N ASN A 138 -22.79 -15.31 -13.22
CA ASN A 138 -23.01 -14.14 -12.36
C ASN A 138 -22.88 -14.46 -10.86
N ARG A 139 -22.32 -15.62 -10.50
CA ARG A 139 -22.20 -16.06 -9.11
C ARG A 139 -20.74 -16.09 -8.67
N ILE A 140 -20.45 -15.44 -7.55
CA ILE A 140 -19.17 -15.58 -6.86
C ILE A 140 -19.18 -16.90 -6.10
N VAL A 141 -18.28 -17.81 -6.47
CA VAL A 141 -18.14 -19.14 -5.87
C VAL A 141 -16.97 -19.24 -4.90
N ASN A 142 -16.02 -18.31 -4.98
CA ASN A 142 -14.96 -18.13 -4.00
C ASN A 142 -14.94 -16.68 -3.51
N THR A 143 -15.28 -16.47 -2.23
CA THR A 143 -15.24 -15.15 -1.59
C THR A 143 -13.91 -14.87 -0.89
N TRP A 144 -13.02 -15.85 -0.82
CA TRP A 144 -11.73 -15.77 -0.16
C TRP A 144 -10.63 -15.50 -1.18
N LEU A 145 -10.59 -14.26 -1.67
CA LEU A 145 -9.55 -13.79 -2.57
C LEU A 145 -8.64 -12.78 -1.87
N PRO A 146 -7.35 -12.76 -2.22
CA PRO A 146 -6.51 -11.63 -1.87
C PRO A 146 -6.94 -10.37 -2.63
N PRO A 147 -6.62 -9.17 -2.11
CA PRO A 147 -6.87 -7.95 -2.86
C PRO A 147 -6.13 -7.99 -4.21
N ARG A 148 -6.66 -7.33 -5.23
CA ARG A 148 -6.00 -7.27 -6.56
C ARG A 148 -4.70 -6.47 -6.51
N ARG A 149 -4.69 -5.41 -5.72
CA ARG A 149 -3.58 -4.48 -5.55
C ARG A 149 -3.39 -4.18 -4.07
N ALA A 150 -2.17 -3.81 -3.70
CA ALA A 150 -1.84 -3.30 -2.38
C ALA A 150 -0.93 -2.09 -2.53
N TRP A 151 -1.08 -1.12 -1.64
CA TRP A 151 -0.14 -0.01 -1.55
C TRP A 151 1.09 -0.48 -0.76
N ASP A 152 2.20 -0.63 -1.47
CA ASP A 152 3.50 -0.88 -0.88
C ASP A 152 4.09 0.43 -0.36
N LEU A 153 4.14 0.56 0.96
CA LEU A 153 4.61 1.76 1.64
C LEU A 153 6.11 1.97 1.47
N TYR A 154 6.89 0.90 1.25
CA TYR A 154 8.33 1.03 1.09
C TYR A 154 8.67 1.62 -0.28
N SER A 155 7.93 1.26 -1.34
CA SER A 155 8.10 1.83 -2.69
C SER A 155 7.25 3.07 -2.98
N ASN A 156 6.27 3.36 -2.13
CA ASN A 156 5.22 4.36 -2.38
C ASN A 156 4.42 4.12 -3.66
N ARG A 157 4.14 2.85 -3.98
CA ARG A 157 3.36 2.47 -5.16
C ARG A 157 2.28 1.45 -4.84
N VAL A 158 1.16 1.58 -5.54
CA VAL A 158 0.15 0.54 -5.63
C VAL A 158 0.66 -0.50 -6.61
N VAL A 159 0.93 -1.71 -6.11
CA VAL A 159 1.45 -2.83 -6.87
C VAL A 159 0.43 -3.96 -6.96
N PRO A 160 0.44 -4.78 -8.03
CA PRO A 160 -0.38 -5.98 -8.08
C PRO A 160 -0.03 -6.92 -6.93
N TYR A 161 -1.03 -7.47 -6.26
CA TYR A 161 -0.80 -8.25 -5.05
C TYR A 161 0.09 -9.48 -5.27
N TRP A 162 0.00 -10.11 -6.44
CA TRP A 162 0.82 -11.28 -6.79
C TRP A 162 2.34 -10.98 -6.87
N THR A 163 2.74 -9.70 -6.95
CA THR A 163 4.15 -9.28 -6.89
C THR A 163 4.68 -9.25 -5.46
N THR A 164 3.79 -9.12 -4.46
CA THR A 164 4.18 -9.11 -3.05
C THR A 164 4.68 -10.50 -2.68
N ASN A 165 5.86 -10.59 -2.05
CA ASN A 165 6.42 -11.87 -1.62
C ASN A 165 5.78 -12.31 -0.30
N ILE A 166 4.49 -12.61 -0.38
CA ILE A 166 3.72 -13.24 0.68
C ILE A 166 3.67 -14.71 0.28
N ASP A 167 4.24 -15.58 1.10
CA ASP A 167 4.06 -17.02 0.96
C ASP A 167 2.56 -17.29 0.74
N LYS A 168 2.22 -17.91 -0.40
CA LYS A 168 0.83 -18.19 -0.80
C LYS A 168 0.14 -19.17 0.15
N SER A 169 0.83 -19.67 1.18
CA SER A 169 0.17 -20.21 2.35
C SER A 169 -0.67 -19.11 3.02
N PHE A 170 -1.92 -18.95 2.54
CA PHE A 170 -2.96 -18.11 3.14
C PHE A 170 -3.20 -18.37 4.65
N HIS A 171 -2.58 -19.42 5.19
CA HIS A 171 -2.59 -19.80 6.59
C HIS A 171 -1.50 -19.14 7.44
N LEU A 172 -0.45 -18.56 6.85
CA LEU A 172 0.52 -17.73 7.57
C LEU A 172 0.06 -16.27 7.52
N TRP A 173 -0.75 -15.91 8.51
CA TRP A 173 -1.39 -14.60 8.66
C TRP A 173 -0.52 -13.34 8.81
N PRO A 174 0.79 -13.34 9.17
CA PRO A 174 1.42 -12.08 9.59
C PRO A 174 1.77 -11.11 8.45
N GLN A 175 1.51 -11.41 7.17
CA GLN A 175 1.99 -10.61 6.03
C GLN A 175 0.91 -10.05 5.10
N ARG A 176 -0.39 -10.17 5.40
CA ARG A 176 -1.42 -9.54 4.56
C ARG A 176 -1.34 -8.00 4.64
N PRO A 177 -1.72 -7.28 3.56
CA PRO A 177 -1.77 -5.83 3.57
C PRO A 177 -2.70 -5.36 4.67
N ARG A 178 -2.23 -4.41 5.47
CA ARG A 178 -3.03 -3.90 6.57
C ARG A 178 -4.15 -3.02 6.02
N PRO A 179 -5.43 -3.35 6.25
CA PRO A 179 -6.52 -2.59 5.69
C PRO A 179 -6.72 -1.27 6.44
N ILE A 180 -7.03 -0.22 5.69
CA ILE A 180 -7.40 1.10 6.21
C ILE A 180 -8.90 1.27 5.98
N SER A 181 -9.64 1.45 7.08
CA SER A 181 -11.04 1.89 7.04
C SER A 181 -11.10 3.35 7.44
N HIS A 182 -11.97 4.13 6.79
CA HIS A 182 -12.09 5.55 7.07
C HIS A 182 -13.53 6.06 6.91
N ALA A 183 -13.86 7.13 7.63
CA ALA A 183 -15.12 7.83 7.45
C ALA A 183 -15.16 8.51 6.07
N TRP A 184 -16.36 8.55 5.47
CA TRP A 184 -16.59 9.22 4.20
C TRP A 184 -16.80 10.72 4.40
N MET A 185 -16.08 11.51 3.62
CA MET A 185 -16.24 12.96 3.59
C MET A 185 -17.26 13.38 2.53
N ASP A 186 -17.85 14.54 2.75
CA ASP A 186 -18.70 15.24 1.79
C ASP A 186 -17.98 15.40 0.44
N GLU A 187 -18.72 15.32 -0.68
CA GLU A 187 -18.12 15.53 -2.01
C GLU A 187 -17.46 16.92 -2.13
N LYS A 188 -18.09 17.95 -1.56
CA LYS A 188 -17.53 19.31 -1.48
C LYS A 188 -16.24 19.41 -0.66
N ASP A 189 -15.98 18.45 0.23
CA ASP A 189 -14.81 18.43 1.13
C ASP A 189 -13.75 17.44 0.65
N ARG A 190 -13.98 16.78 -0.49
CA ARG A 190 -13.03 15.90 -1.17
C ARG A 190 -12.42 16.57 -2.38
N VAL A 191 -11.26 16.05 -2.77
CA VAL A 191 -10.58 16.37 -4.02
C VAL A 191 -10.17 15.06 -4.69
N ALA A 192 -10.29 15.04 -6.02
CA ALA A 192 -9.88 13.94 -6.87
C ALA A 192 -8.42 14.16 -7.28
N VAL A 193 -7.48 13.48 -6.59
CA VAL A 193 -6.04 13.69 -6.77
C VAL A 193 -5.49 12.75 -7.82
N SER A 194 -4.83 13.30 -8.84
CA SER A 194 -4.00 12.52 -9.77
C SER A 194 -2.63 12.32 -9.15
N THR A 195 -2.18 11.08 -8.98
CA THR A 195 -0.97 10.75 -8.20
C THR A 195 -0.12 9.66 -8.86
N PRO A 196 1.21 9.73 -8.77
CA PRO A 196 2.09 8.64 -9.22
C PRO A 196 1.93 7.38 -8.37
N ILE A 197 1.37 7.47 -7.15
CA ILE A 197 1.20 6.33 -6.24
C ILE A 197 0.43 5.19 -6.91
N ASN A 198 -0.62 5.49 -7.69
CA ASN A 198 -1.36 4.51 -8.48
C ASN A 198 -1.06 4.62 -9.99
N ASN A 199 0.15 5.09 -10.34
CA ASN A 199 0.59 5.26 -11.72
C ASN A 199 -0.34 6.14 -12.57
N TYR A 200 -1.02 7.12 -11.93
CA TYR A 200 -2.00 8.01 -12.58
C TYR A 200 -3.16 7.27 -13.26
N GLU A 201 -3.45 6.03 -12.86
CA GLU A 201 -4.46 5.19 -13.52
C GLU A 201 -5.89 5.62 -13.19
N TRP A 202 -6.11 6.29 -12.06
CA TRP A 202 -7.40 6.90 -11.71
C TRP A 202 -7.21 8.01 -10.68
N PRO A 203 -8.11 9.01 -10.66
CA PRO A 203 -8.08 10.00 -9.59
C PRO A 203 -8.48 9.39 -8.25
N VAL A 204 -7.77 9.76 -7.19
CA VAL A 204 -7.95 9.23 -5.83
C VAL A 204 -8.77 10.24 -5.02
N PRO A 205 -10.02 9.91 -4.61
CA PRO A 205 -10.84 10.81 -3.81
C PRO A 205 -10.37 10.83 -2.35
N ILE A 206 -9.78 11.94 -1.92
CA ILE A 206 -9.31 12.15 -0.53
C ILE A 206 -9.80 13.50 0.02
N PRO A 207 -9.78 13.72 1.35
CA PRO A 207 -10.09 15.03 1.92
C PRO A 207 -9.16 16.13 1.38
N LYS A 208 -9.67 17.35 1.21
CA LYS A 208 -8.90 18.50 0.67
C LYS A 208 -7.71 18.93 1.53
N ASP A 209 -7.77 18.63 2.81
CA ASP A 209 -6.79 18.99 3.84
C ASP A 209 -5.76 17.88 4.11
N VAL A 210 -5.67 16.86 3.25
CA VAL A 210 -4.87 15.64 3.49
C VAL A 210 -3.92 15.36 2.34
N ASP A 211 -2.73 14.88 2.69
CA ASP A 211 -1.73 14.36 1.76
C ASP A 211 -1.52 12.85 2.00
N LEU A 212 -1.48 12.06 0.92
CA LEU A 212 -1.29 10.61 0.99
C LEU A 212 0.07 10.24 1.63
N ASN A 213 1.12 11.04 1.44
CA ASN A 213 2.42 10.76 2.02
C ASN A 213 2.41 10.88 3.56
N LEU A 214 1.55 11.72 4.14
CA LEU A 214 1.39 11.75 5.61
C LEU A 214 0.76 10.45 6.13
N ILE A 215 -0.26 9.94 5.43
CA ILE A 215 -0.87 8.63 5.73
C ILE A 215 0.18 7.53 5.64
N ARG A 216 1.02 7.56 4.60
CA ARG A 216 2.12 6.61 4.43
C ARG A 216 3.08 6.62 5.61
N ILE A 217 3.54 7.81 6.06
CA ILE A 217 4.42 7.94 7.22
C ILE A 217 3.78 7.34 8.47
N GLU A 218 2.49 7.62 8.71
CA GLU A 218 1.75 7.04 9.83
C GLU A 218 1.68 5.52 9.76
N MET A 219 1.37 4.96 8.58
CA MET A 219 1.28 3.51 8.44
C MET A 219 2.64 2.82 8.59
N LEU A 220 3.73 3.45 8.15
CA LEU A 220 5.10 2.98 8.37
C LEU A 220 5.45 2.97 9.86
N ASN A 221 5.09 4.03 10.60
CA ASN A 221 5.28 4.09 12.06
C ASN A 221 4.43 3.04 12.80
N LEU A 222 3.27 2.65 12.26
CA LEU A 222 2.51 1.52 12.77
C LEU A 222 3.10 0.16 12.35
N GLY A 223 4.22 0.13 11.63
CA GLY A 223 4.94 -1.07 11.21
C GLY A 223 4.28 -1.82 10.05
N ALA A 224 3.55 -1.13 9.17
CA ALA A 224 3.04 -1.74 7.95
C ALA A 224 4.08 -1.68 6.82
N GLU A 225 4.18 -2.75 6.03
CA GLU A 225 4.90 -2.76 4.73
C GLU A 225 3.91 -2.54 3.59
N TYR A 226 2.83 -3.34 3.57
CA TYR A 226 1.74 -3.21 2.63
C TYR A 226 0.48 -2.76 3.35
N VAL A 227 -0.28 -1.89 2.72
CA VAL A 227 -1.62 -1.50 3.16
C VAL A 227 -2.63 -1.67 2.04
N TRP A 228 -3.88 -1.88 2.44
CA TRP A 228 -5.00 -1.85 1.50
C TRP A 228 -5.88 -0.65 1.84
N LEU A 229 -5.98 0.28 0.89
CA LEU A 229 -6.84 1.44 0.96
C LEU A 229 -7.74 1.42 -0.27
N ASP A 230 -9.05 1.36 -0.07
CA ASP A 230 -10.05 1.20 -1.14
C ASP A 230 -9.90 2.21 -2.27
N VAL A 231 -9.75 3.50 -1.94
CA VAL A 231 -9.59 4.59 -2.91
C VAL A 231 -8.30 4.50 -3.74
N LEU A 232 -7.27 3.79 -3.25
CA LEU A 232 -6.00 3.56 -3.95
C LEU A 232 -5.90 2.19 -4.62
N CYS A 233 -6.51 1.15 -4.05
CA CYS A 233 -6.30 -0.23 -4.48
C CYS A 233 -7.41 -0.72 -5.42
N LEU A 234 -8.60 -0.12 -5.36
CA LEU A 234 -9.67 -0.32 -6.34
C LEU A 234 -9.65 0.78 -7.38
N ARG A 235 -9.84 0.39 -8.65
CA ARG A 235 -9.97 1.34 -9.75
C ARG A 235 -11.17 2.26 -9.50
N GLN A 236 -10.93 3.57 -9.47
CA GLN A 236 -11.95 4.60 -9.27
C GLN A 236 -12.46 5.14 -10.62
N VAL A 237 -13.56 5.90 -10.57
CA VAL A 237 -14.15 6.55 -11.74
C VAL A 237 -13.22 7.64 -12.29
N GLY A 238 -13.13 7.76 -13.61
CA GLY A 238 -12.54 8.93 -14.28
C GLY A 238 -11.07 8.79 -14.65
N GLY A 239 -10.55 7.56 -14.70
CA GLY A 239 -9.19 7.24 -15.12
C GLY A 239 -9.12 6.41 -16.42
N PRO A 240 -7.91 6.20 -16.97
CA PRO A 240 -7.69 5.16 -17.97
C PRO A 240 -8.20 3.79 -17.50
N GLY A 241 -8.87 3.05 -18.39
CA GLY A 241 -9.38 1.70 -18.08
C GLY A 241 -10.72 1.68 -17.35
N GLU A 242 -11.56 2.71 -17.52
CA GLU A 242 -12.92 2.78 -16.98
C GLU A 242 -13.78 1.56 -17.42
N ASP A 243 -13.51 1.01 -18.60
CA ASP A 243 -14.10 -0.22 -19.11
C ASP A 243 -13.77 -1.44 -18.23
N MET A 244 -12.51 -1.56 -17.79
CA MET A 244 -12.08 -2.63 -16.88
C MET A 244 -12.65 -2.49 -15.47
N ARG A 245 -12.99 -1.26 -15.04
CA ARG A 245 -13.49 -1.01 -13.68
C ARG A 245 -14.74 -1.83 -13.39
N ALA A 246 -15.70 -1.86 -14.31
CA ALA A 246 -16.94 -2.60 -14.13
C ALA A 246 -16.68 -4.11 -13.96
N ASP A 247 -15.72 -4.66 -14.69
CA ASP A 247 -15.37 -6.07 -14.60
C ASP A 247 -14.57 -6.42 -13.34
N GLU A 248 -13.61 -5.58 -12.93
CA GLU A 248 -12.92 -5.73 -11.65
C GLU A 248 -13.91 -5.66 -10.48
N TRP A 249 -14.83 -4.69 -10.51
CA TRP A 249 -15.78 -4.45 -9.42
C TRP A 249 -16.80 -5.57 -9.24
N LYS A 250 -17.19 -6.30 -10.30
CA LYS A 250 -18.07 -7.47 -10.20
C LYS A 250 -17.56 -8.51 -9.20
N LEU A 251 -16.24 -8.62 -9.06
CA LEU A 251 -15.59 -9.57 -8.17
C LEU A 251 -15.04 -8.91 -6.92
N ASP A 252 -14.29 -7.82 -7.07
CA ASP A 252 -13.48 -7.26 -5.98
C ASP A 252 -14.33 -6.55 -4.93
N VAL A 253 -15.41 -5.86 -5.33
CA VAL A 253 -16.28 -5.12 -4.39
C VAL A 253 -17.06 -6.09 -3.49
N PRO A 254 -17.73 -7.14 -4.00
CA PRO A 254 -18.43 -8.10 -3.13
C PRO A 254 -17.51 -8.98 -2.27
N THR A 255 -16.22 -9.09 -2.61
CA THR A 255 -15.26 -9.93 -1.88
C THR A 255 -14.34 -9.15 -0.94
N ILE A 256 -14.51 -7.82 -0.85
CA ILE A 256 -13.68 -6.92 -0.04
C ILE A 256 -13.60 -7.32 1.44
N GLY A 257 -14.66 -7.90 2.01
CA GLY A 257 -14.67 -8.36 3.40
C GLY A 257 -13.54 -9.36 3.71
N ALA A 258 -13.06 -10.11 2.71
CA ALA A 258 -11.92 -11.00 2.86
C ALA A 258 -10.59 -10.27 3.13
N VAL A 259 -10.48 -8.99 2.78
CA VAL A 259 -9.31 -8.14 3.07
C VAL A 259 -9.29 -7.70 4.53
N TYR A 260 -10.47 -7.42 5.10
CA TYR A 260 -10.61 -6.95 6.48
C TYR A 260 -10.67 -8.08 7.50
N LYS A 261 -11.12 -9.25 7.07
CA LYS A 261 -11.22 -10.42 7.94
C LYS A 261 -9.84 -10.80 8.45
N ASN A 262 -9.74 -11.05 9.77
CA ASN A 262 -8.56 -11.61 10.40
C ASN A 262 -7.29 -10.74 10.24
N CYS A 263 -7.49 -9.42 10.17
CA CYS A 263 -6.44 -8.44 9.98
C CYS A 263 -6.56 -7.30 11.00
N LYS A 264 -5.42 -6.73 11.39
CA LYS A 264 -5.35 -5.54 12.24
C LYS A 264 -5.78 -4.31 11.44
N VAL A 265 -7.04 -3.88 11.57
CA VAL A 265 -7.59 -2.76 10.80
C VAL A 265 -7.13 -1.43 11.41
N VAL A 266 -6.73 -0.49 10.54
CA VAL A 266 -6.44 0.89 10.92
C VAL A 266 -7.63 1.77 10.58
N CYS A 267 -8.18 2.48 11.58
CA CYS A 267 -9.43 3.22 11.44
C CYS A 267 -9.22 4.74 11.57
N TYR A 268 -9.55 5.48 10.52
CA TYR A 268 -9.67 6.94 10.56
C TYR A 268 -11.14 7.37 10.76
N MET A 269 -11.52 7.67 12.00
CA MET A 269 -12.93 7.95 12.34
C MET A 269 -13.42 9.33 11.89
N SER A 270 -12.52 10.31 11.73
CA SER A 270 -12.85 11.70 11.39
C SER A 270 -12.59 12.07 9.92
N GLY A 271 -12.37 11.06 9.08
CA GLY A 271 -11.98 11.18 7.67
C GLY A 271 -10.55 10.69 7.43
N LEU A 272 -10.31 10.08 6.27
CA LEU A 272 -9.02 9.49 5.90
C LEU A 272 -7.86 10.45 6.12
N GLY A 273 -6.83 10.05 6.87
CA GLY A 273 -5.63 10.84 7.11
C GLY A 273 -5.79 12.04 8.05
N ARG A 274 -7.00 12.31 8.55
CA ARG A 274 -7.27 13.46 9.41
C ARG A 274 -7.04 13.12 10.89
N PRO A 275 -6.72 14.13 11.72
CA PRO A 275 -6.69 13.97 13.16
C PRO A 275 -8.02 13.44 13.71
N LEU A 276 -7.93 12.54 14.68
CA LEU A 276 -9.08 12.06 15.42
C LEU A 276 -9.68 13.23 16.21
N THR A 277 -10.85 13.67 15.76
CA THR A 277 -11.64 14.72 16.39
C THR A 277 -13.06 14.22 16.53
N VAL A 278 -13.64 14.41 17.72
CA VAL A 278 -15.05 14.11 18.00
C VAL A 278 -15.74 15.43 18.24
N LYS A 279 -16.57 15.88 17.30
CA LYS A 279 -17.46 17.03 17.47
C LYS A 279 -18.87 16.56 17.81
N GLU A 280 -19.63 17.43 18.46
CA GLU A 280 -21.03 17.17 18.76
C GLU A 280 -21.82 16.93 17.45
N GLY A 281 -22.56 15.82 17.39
CA GLY A 281 -23.30 15.38 16.20
C GLY A 281 -22.53 14.48 15.23
N ASP A 282 -21.20 14.34 15.34
CA ASP A 282 -20.41 13.49 14.43
C ASP A 282 -20.81 12.01 14.49
N LEU A 283 -21.16 11.51 15.68
CA LEU A 283 -21.58 10.12 15.89
C LEU A 283 -22.98 9.81 15.31
N GLU A 284 -23.85 10.82 15.26
CA GLU A 284 -25.23 10.72 14.77
C GLU A 284 -25.33 10.94 13.25
N SER A 285 -24.28 11.44 12.62
CA SER A 285 -24.20 11.58 11.17
C SER A 285 -24.30 10.22 10.47
N ASP A 286 -25.04 10.14 9.37
CA ASP A 286 -25.10 8.94 8.50
C ASP A 286 -23.73 8.55 7.92
N ARG A 287 -22.77 9.48 7.99
CA ARG A 287 -21.39 9.30 7.54
C ARG A 287 -20.42 8.94 8.66
N SER A 288 -20.92 8.95 9.90
CA SER A 288 -20.21 8.39 11.05
C SER A 288 -19.74 6.99 10.71
N TRP A 289 -18.48 6.70 11.03
CA TRP A 289 -17.93 5.35 10.88
C TRP A 289 -18.83 4.30 11.54
N PHE A 290 -19.48 4.64 12.66
CA PHE A 290 -20.35 3.75 13.43
C PHE A 290 -21.72 3.46 12.80
N ARG A 291 -22.21 4.31 11.87
CA ARG A 291 -23.56 4.18 11.30
C ARG A 291 -23.60 3.56 9.90
N ARG A 292 -22.47 3.19 9.33
CA ARG A 292 -22.45 2.62 7.97
C ARG A 292 -22.65 1.11 7.99
N ALA A 293 -23.56 0.64 7.14
CA ALA A 293 -23.77 -0.80 6.89
C ALA A 293 -22.49 -1.49 6.36
N TRP A 294 -21.66 -0.75 5.63
CA TRP A 294 -20.37 -1.22 5.12
C TRP A 294 -19.34 -1.49 6.22
N THR A 295 -19.44 -0.80 7.37
CA THR A 295 -18.55 -0.97 8.52
C THR A 295 -18.63 -2.38 9.11
N LEU A 296 -19.72 -3.13 8.91
CA LEU A 296 -19.82 -4.51 9.37
C LEU A 296 -18.81 -5.44 8.66
N GLN A 297 -18.50 -5.17 7.39
CA GLN A 297 -17.47 -5.91 6.64
C GLN A 297 -16.06 -5.46 7.01
N GLU A 298 -15.90 -4.19 7.41
CA GLU A 298 -14.62 -3.58 7.79
C GLU A 298 -14.27 -3.74 9.28
N ALA A 299 -15.24 -4.21 10.07
CA ALA A 299 -15.13 -4.34 11.52
C ALA A 299 -14.00 -5.28 11.97
N GLY A 300 -13.63 -6.25 11.13
CA GLY A 300 -12.67 -7.30 11.46
C GLY A 300 -13.08 -8.14 12.67
N GLU A 301 -12.41 -9.28 12.88
CA GLU A 301 -12.53 -10.09 14.11
C GLU A 301 -11.40 -9.77 15.12
N ASP A 302 -10.37 -9.02 14.69
CA ASP A 302 -9.12 -8.75 15.42
C ASP A 302 -8.99 -7.31 15.97
N LEU A 303 -7.87 -7.03 16.65
CA LEU A 303 -7.48 -5.74 17.22
C LEU A 303 -7.53 -4.59 16.19
N ARG A 304 -8.20 -3.49 16.56
CA ARG A 304 -8.25 -2.24 15.78
C ARG A 304 -7.22 -1.24 16.28
N VAL A 305 -6.65 -0.45 15.36
CA VAL A 305 -5.84 0.72 15.69
C VAL A 305 -6.57 1.97 15.25
N ILE A 306 -6.72 2.92 16.14
CA ILE A 306 -7.24 4.24 15.79
C ILE A 306 -6.09 5.07 15.24
N ALA A 307 -6.26 5.59 14.03
CA ALA A 307 -5.31 6.47 13.37
C ALA A 307 -5.71 7.94 13.54
N GLY A 308 -4.78 8.84 13.23
CA GLY A 308 -4.93 10.27 13.44
C GLY A 308 -4.88 10.67 14.91
N ASP A 309 -4.36 9.82 15.81
CA ASP A 309 -4.25 10.15 17.22
C ASP A 309 -3.27 11.33 17.43
N THR A 310 -3.73 12.35 18.15
CA THR A 310 -2.98 13.56 18.45
C THR A 310 -2.31 13.52 19.83
N GLY A 311 -2.47 12.41 20.57
CA GLY A 311 -1.73 12.16 21.81
C GLY A 311 -2.26 12.91 23.03
N TRP A 312 -3.55 13.25 23.09
CA TRP A 312 -4.17 13.81 24.31
C TRP A 312 -4.16 12.78 25.45
N THR A 313 -3.05 12.70 26.15
CA THR A 313 -2.97 12.11 27.49
C THR A 313 -3.24 13.20 28.52
N THR A 314 -4.52 13.50 28.77
CA THR A 314 -4.99 13.82 30.13
C THR A 314 -6.50 13.63 30.25
N SER A 315 -6.89 12.73 31.16
CA SER A 315 -8.22 12.62 31.78
C SER A 315 -9.39 12.18 30.90
N CYS A 316 -9.53 10.86 30.72
CA CYS A 316 -10.76 10.15 31.07
C CYS A 316 -10.46 8.65 31.10
N ARG A 317 -10.09 8.14 32.28
CA ARG A 317 -10.34 6.74 32.60
C ARG A 317 -11.84 6.62 32.85
N VAL A 318 -12.52 5.79 32.07
CA VAL A 318 -13.74 5.11 32.52
C VAL A 318 -13.32 3.68 32.84
#